data_AF-A0A536GHS2-F1
#
_entry.id   AF-A0A536GHS2-F1
#
_cell.length_a   1.000
_cell.length_b   1.000
_cell.length_c   1.000
_cell.angle_alpha   90.00
_cell.angle_beta   90.00
_cell.angle_gamma   90.00
#
_symmetry.space_group_name_H-M   'P 1'
#
loop_
_entity.id
_entity.type
_entity.pdbx_description
1 polymer ?
#
loop_
_entity_poly.entity_id
_entity_poly.type
_entity_poly.pdbx_seq_one_letter_code
_entity_poly.pdbx_strand_id
1 'polypeptide(L)'
;MCRSIKVLRRPDEPATTGEIEAAARQFIRKVSGYRTPSARNSAAFEAAILEVAHVSRHLLEEIGASVEEGPDRWKPGTGRARRREASPDAAIA
;
A
#
# COMPACT_ATOMS: atom_id res chain seq x y z
N MET A 1 13.05 2.24 -3.82
CA MET A 1 11.87 2.79 -3.10
C MET A 1 10.61 2.06 -3.55
N CYS A 2 9.68 1.72 -2.66
CA CYS A 2 8.42 1.08 -3.07
C CYS A 2 7.57 2.10 -3.84
N ARG A 3 7.46 1.92 -5.17
CA ARG A 3 6.70 2.82 -6.06
C ARG A 3 5.23 3.01 -5.67
N SER A 4 4.71 2.18 -4.77
CA SER A 4 3.32 2.18 -4.31
C SER A 4 3.11 2.83 -2.94
N ILE A 5 4.16 3.17 -2.18
CA ILE A 5 4.02 3.88 -0.89
C ILE A 5 4.04 5.38 -1.16
N LYS A 6 3.03 6.11 -0.67
CA LYS A 6 2.82 7.54 -0.91
C LYS A 6 3.31 8.39 0.26
N VAL A 7 3.71 9.62 -0.04
CA VAL A 7 4.01 10.63 0.99
C VAL A 7 2.69 11.20 1.51
N LEU A 8 2.46 11.09 2.82
CA LEU A 8 1.21 11.52 3.47
C LEU A 8 1.31 12.86 4.19
N ARG A 9 2.52 13.36 4.46
CA ARG A 9 2.73 14.72 4.97
C ARG A 9 2.53 15.73 3.84
N ARG A 10 1.31 16.26 3.72
CA ARG A 10 0.92 17.28 2.73
C ARG A 10 0.60 18.60 3.46
N PRO A 11 0.91 19.77 2.86
CA PRO A 11 0.65 21.06 3.48
C PRO A 11 -0.84 21.45 3.49
N ASP A 12 -1.59 21.07 2.45
CA ASP A 12 -2.95 21.58 2.21
C ASP A 12 -4.05 20.55 2.47
N GLU A 13 -3.69 19.31 2.81
CA GLU A 13 -4.64 18.20 2.95
C GLU A 13 -4.24 17.28 4.12
N PRO A 14 -5.16 17.00 5.06
CA PRO A 14 -4.94 15.98 6.08
C PRO A 14 -4.83 14.59 5.45
N ALA A 15 -3.96 13.74 5.99
CA ALA A 15 -3.90 12.34 5.61
C ALA A 15 -5.11 11.59 6.15
N THR A 16 -5.68 10.69 5.37
CA THR A 16 -6.77 9.83 5.85
C THR A 16 -6.25 8.59 6.57
N THR A 17 -7.03 8.08 7.54
CA THR A 17 -6.73 6.78 8.17
C THR A 17 -6.63 5.64 7.16
N GLY A 18 -7.45 5.65 6.11
CA GLY A 18 -7.35 4.69 5.01
C GLY A 18 -6.07 4.80 4.18
N GLU A 19 -5.58 6.01 3.88
CA GLU A 19 -4.29 6.19 3.20
C GLU A 19 -3.11 5.69 4.05
N ILE A 20 -3.17 5.92 5.37
CA ILE A 20 -2.16 5.44 6.31
C ILE A 20 -2.15 3.90 6.37
N GLU A 21 -3.31 3.28 6.48
CA GLU A 21 -3.44 1.82 6.46
C GLU A 21 -2.95 1.24 5.12
N ALA A 22 -3.30 1.87 3.99
CA ALA A 22 -2.84 1.47 2.66
C ALA A 22 -1.30 1.54 2.56
N ALA A 23 -0.69 2.60 3.09
CA ALA A 23 0.77 2.72 3.14
C ALA A 23 1.41 1.63 4.00
N ALA A 24 0.87 1.38 5.20
CA ALA A 24 1.31 0.31 6.10
C ALA A 24 1.24 -1.06 5.43
N ARG A 25 0.14 -1.37 4.74
CA ARG A 25 -0.05 -2.61 3.96
C ARG A 25 1.02 -2.80 2.89
N GLN A 26 1.37 -1.75 2.15
CA GLN A 26 2.44 -1.83 1.15
C GLN A 26 3.83 -1.99 1.77
N PHE A 27 4.07 -1.37 2.93
CA PHE A 27 5.29 -1.56 3.71
C PHE A 27 5.45 -3.01 4.16
N ILE A 28 4.42 -3.59 4.81
CA ILE A 28 4.43 -4.98 5.27
C ILE A 28 4.63 -5.97 4.11
N ARG A 29 3.96 -5.77 2.97
CA ARG A 29 4.18 -6.57 1.76
C ARG A 29 5.63 -6.49 1.26
N LYS A 30 6.23 -5.31 1.32
CA LYS A 30 7.62 -5.12 0.88
C LYS A 30 8.62 -5.79 1.80
N VAL A 31 8.46 -5.64 3.12
CA VAL A 31 9.36 -6.22 4.12
C VAL A 31 9.24 -7.74 4.13
N SER A 32 8.01 -8.26 4.08
CA SER A 32 7.76 -9.70 4.14
C SER A 32 8.04 -10.44 2.82
N GLY A 33 8.06 -9.74 1.68
CA GLY A 33 8.20 -10.34 0.35
C GLY A 33 6.92 -11.01 -0.19
N TYR A 34 5.82 -11.02 0.58
CA TYR A 34 4.55 -11.58 0.14
C TYR A 34 3.78 -10.58 -0.74
N ARG A 35 3.30 -11.05 -1.90
CA ARG A 35 2.29 -10.31 -2.67
C ARG A 35 0.90 -10.48 -2.06
N THR A 36 0.59 -11.72 -1.70
CA THR A 36 -0.66 -12.14 -1.07
C THR A 36 -0.29 -13.10 0.06
N PRO A 37 -0.67 -12.80 1.32
CA PRO A 37 -0.45 -13.73 2.42
C PRO A 37 -1.33 -14.98 2.26
N SER A 38 -0.89 -16.11 2.79
CA SER A 38 -1.74 -17.31 2.90
C SER A 38 -2.82 -17.10 3.97
N ALA A 39 -3.87 -17.94 3.95
CA ALA A 39 -4.92 -17.92 4.97
C ALA A 39 -4.33 -18.05 6.40
N ARG A 40 -3.35 -18.95 6.58
CA ARG A 40 -2.65 -19.14 7.85
C ARG A 40 -1.96 -17.88 8.37
N ASN A 41 -1.39 -17.07 7.48
CA ASN A 41 -0.61 -15.88 7.86
C ASN A 41 -1.46 -14.60 7.89
N SER A 42 -2.73 -14.66 7.47
CA SER A 42 -3.57 -13.48 7.29
C SER A 42 -3.74 -12.68 8.59
N ALA A 43 -3.96 -13.35 9.72
CA ALA A 43 -4.10 -12.70 11.01
C ALA A 43 -2.82 -11.93 11.42
N ALA A 44 -1.64 -12.52 11.21
CA ALA A 44 -0.37 -11.86 11.51
C ALA A 44 -0.11 -10.65 10.61
N PHE A 45 -0.51 -10.74 9.33
CA PHE A 45 -0.41 -9.61 8.40
C PHE A 45 -1.32 -8.46 8.80
N GLU A 46 -2.59 -8.71 9.09
CA GLU A 46 -3.53 -7.64 9.48
C GLU A 46 -3.12 -6.99 10.81
N ALA A 47 -2.66 -7.76 11.80
CA ALA A 47 -2.13 -7.20 13.05
C ALA A 47 -0.94 -6.26 12.80
N ALA A 48 0.04 -6.70 12.02
CA ALA A 48 1.21 -5.88 11.70
C ALA A 48 0.86 -4.62 10.91
N ILE A 49 -0.15 -4.69 10.02
CA ILE A 49 -0.64 -3.53 9.28
C ILE A 49 -1.24 -2.51 10.23
N LEU A 50 -2.07 -2.94 11.18
CA LEU A 50 -2.70 -2.06 12.16
C LEU A 50 -1.66 -1.39 13.07
N GLU A 51 -0.67 -2.13 13.54
CA GLU A 51 0.41 -1.57 14.38
C GLU A 51 1.25 -0.54 13.62
N VAL A 52 1.64 -0.83 12.38
CA VAL A 52 2.40 0.12 11.56
C VAL A 52 1.54 1.33 11.20
N ALA A 53 0.25 1.15 10.91
CA ALA A 53 -0.66 2.26 10.65
C ALA A 53 -0.79 3.17 11.89
N HIS A 54 -0.92 2.58 13.07
CA HIS A 54 -0.97 3.29 14.34
C HIS A 54 0.28 4.13 14.60
N VAL A 55 1.47 3.53 14.52
CA VAL A 55 2.74 4.25 14.71
C VAL A 55 2.96 5.32 13.64
N SER A 56 2.55 5.05 12.39
CA SER A 56 2.65 6.04 11.30
C SER A 56 1.73 7.23 11.51
N ARG A 57 0.49 7.00 11.98
CA ARG A 57 -0.45 8.06 12.37
C ARG A 57 0.15 8.92 13.49
N HIS A 58 0.62 8.29 14.55
CA HIS A 58 1.24 9.00 15.68
C HIS A 58 2.42 9.86 15.23
N LEU A 59 3.32 9.32 14.39
CA LEU A 59 4.42 10.11 13.85
C LEU A 59 3.92 11.33 13.06
N LEU A 60 2.91 11.17 12.20
CA LEU A 60 2.35 12.28 11.42
C LEU A 60 1.79 13.39 12.31
N GLU A 61 1.01 13.02 13.32
CA GLU A 61 0.44 13.95 14.29
C GLU A 61 1.54 14.69 15.08
N GLU A 62 2.57 13.97 15.58
CA GLU A 62 3.69 14.55 16.34
C GLU A 62 4.54 15.54 15.52
N ILE A 63 4.70 15.30 14.22
CA ILE A 63 5.43 16.23 13.32
C ILE A 63 4.53 17.34 12.74
N GLY A 64 3.31 17.50 13.25
CA GLY A 64 2.39 18.58 12.90
C GLY A 64 1.61 18.37 11.61
N ALA A 65 1.54 17.15 11.08
CA ALA A 65 0.65 16.82 9.98
C ALA A 65 -0.74 16.46 10.51
N SER A 66 -1.79 17.01 9.89
CA SER A 66 -3.16 16.67 10.27
C SER A 66 -3.55 15.29 9.74
N VAL A 67 -4.28 14.54 10.55
CA VAL A 67 -4.88 13.24 10.18
C VAL A 67 -6.37 13.31 10.41
N GLU A 68 -7.15 12.77 9.46
CA GLU A 68 -8.60 12.68 9.58
C GLU A 68 -9.11 11.26 9.31
N GLU A 69 -10.29 10.94 9.82
CA GLU A 69 -10.95 9.67 9.54
C GLU A 69 -11.49 9.66 8.11
N GLY A 70 -11.17 8.62 7.33
CA GLY A 70 -11.62 8.54 5.94
C GLY A 70 -11.04 7.37 5.16
N PRO A 71 -11.62 7.07 3.98
CA PRO A 71 -11.14 5.99 3.12
C PRO A 71 -9.81 6.35 2.42
N ASP A 72 -9.11 5.34 1.92
CA ASP A 72 -8.00 5.56 0.99
C ASP A 72 -8.52 6.28 -0.27
N ARG A 73 -8.03 7.51 -0.48
CA ARG A 73 -8.40 8.35 -1.63
C ARG A 73 -7.65 7.94 -2.90
N TRP A 74 -6.57 7.18 -2.78
CA TRP A 74 -5.76 6.78 -3.90
C TRP A 74 -6.43 5.65 -4.69
N LYS A 75 -6.94 5.98 -5.88
CA LYS A 75 -7.33 4.97 -6.85
C LYS A 75 -6.09 4.58 -7.67
N PRO A 76 -5.65 3.30 -7.65
CA PRO A 76 -4.65 2.87 -8.61
C PRO A 76 -5.23 3.16 -10.00
N GLY A 77 -4.49 3.94 -10.80
CA GLY A 77 -4.86 4.17 -12.19
C GLY A 77 -5.18 2.82 -12.83
N THR A 78 -6.27 2.76 -13.58
CA THR A 78 -6.68 1.61 -14.40
C THR A 78 -5.63 1.39 -15.49
N GLY A 79 -4.42 1.00 -15.07
CA GLY A 79 -3.25 0.87 -15.91
C GLY A 79 -3.48 -0.28 -16.86
N ARG A 80 -3.96 0.06 -18.06
CA ARG A 80 -3.87 -0.61 -19.35
C ARG A 80 -3.64 -2.12 -19.21
N ALA A 81 -4.68 -2.90 -19.51
CA ALA A 81 -4.57 -4.34 -19.74
C ALA A 81 -3.23 -4.62 -20.42
N ARG A 82 -2.32 -5.30 -19.72
CA ARG A 82 -1.04 -5.69 -20.30
C ARG A 82 -1.39 -6.55 -21.50
N ARG A 83 -1.29 -5.98 -22.70
CA ARG A 83 -1.33 -6.72 -23.94
C ARG A 83 -0.16 -7.69 -23.82
N ARG A 84 -0.47 -8.93 -23.44
CA ARG A 84 0.46 -10.04 -23.64
C ARG A 84 0.45 -10.23 -25.15
N GLU A 85 1.33 -9.52 -25.85
CA GLU A 85 1.68 -9.91 -27.21
C GLU A 85 2.30 -11.30 -27.08
N ALA A 86 1.57 -12.30 -27.56
CA ALA A 86 2.09 -13.64 -27.69
C ALA A 86 3.31 -13.57 -28.61
N SER A 87 4.47 -13.97 -28.10
CA SER A 87 5.67 -14.15 -28.92
C SER A 87 5.41 -15.29 -29.90
N PRO A 88 5.52 -15.08 -31.23
CA PRO A 88 5.25 -16.11 -32.22
C PRO A 88 6.46 -17.03 -32.43
N ASP A 89 7.02 -17.58 -31.36
CA ASP A 89 8.26 -18.40 -31.45
C ASP A 89 8.15 -19.72 -30.66
N ALA A 90 6.98 -20.34 -30.72
CA ALA A 90 6.73 -21.69 -30.21
C ALA A 90 6.09 -22.57 -31.30
N ALA A 91 6.59 -22.48 -32.53
CA ALA A 91 6.13 -23.31 -33.64
C ALA A 91 7.27 -23.72 -34.58
N ILE A 92 8.44 -24.10 -34.05
CA ILE A 92 9.36 -25.02 -34.73
C ILE A 92 10.07 -25.87 -33.67
N ALA A 93 9.49 -27.03 -33.36
CA ALA A 93 10.17 -28.24 -32.87
C ALA A 93 9.24 -29.43 -33.06
#